data_AF-A0A382VQV7-F1
#
_entry.id   AF-A0A382VQV7-F1
#
_cell.length_a   1.000
_cell.length_b   1.000
_cell.length_c   1.000
_cell.angle_alpha   90.00
_cell.angle_beta   90.00
_cell.angle_gamma   90.00
#
_symmetry.space_group_name_H-M   'P 1'
#
loop_
_entity.id
_entity.type
_entity.pdbx_description
1 polymer ?
#
loop_
_entity_poly.entity_id
_entity_poly.type
_entity_poly.pdbx_seq_one_letter_code
_entity_poly.pdbx_strand_id
1 'polypeptide(L)'
;MKIVHIYETQDDASQTIVCTVKLVSNQVRFMGKYGKIYKRNLQENGIYLYNDGEHKYLYPKDGLEFMEALSTHYSGSMVRASDVITQPD
;
A
#
# COMPACT_ATOMS: atom_id res chain seq x y z
N MET A 1 10.73 -0.96 13.22
CA MET A 1 9.68 -0.40 12.35
C MET A 1 9.13 -1.40 11.33
N LYS A 2 7.84 -1.33 10.97
CA LYS A 2 7.27 -2.08 9.81
C LYS A 2 7.04 -1.15 8.61
N ILE A 3 7.33 -1.61 7.40
CA ILE A 3 7.17 -0.84 6.16
C ILE A 3 6.53 -1.66 5.04
N VAL A 4 5.84 -0.99 4.12
CA VAL A 4 5.39 -1.51 2.82
C VAL A 4 5.79 -0.51 1.74
N HIS A 5 6.40 -0.98 0.66
CA HIS A 5 6.69 -0.16 -0.51
C HIS A 5 5.60 -0.33 -1.56
N ILE A 6 5.16 0.76 -2.15
CA ILE A 6 4.35 0.76 -3.37
C ILE A 6 5.30 1.03 -4.53
N TYR A 7 5.37 0.07 -5.46
CA TYR A 7 6.15 0.15 -6.68
C TYR A 7 5.27 0.51 -7.86
N GLU A 8 5.83 1.28 -8.78
CA GLU A 8 5.26 1.50 -10.10
C GLU A 8 6.21 0.93 -11.16
N THR A 9 5.67 0.07 -12.02
CA THR A 9 6.37 -0.48 -13.18
C THR A 9 6.43 0.59 -14.27
N GLN A 10 7.64 0.90 -14.73
CA GLN A 10 7.90 1.86 -15.80
C GLN A 10 7.83 1.17 -17.18
N ASP A 11 7.86 1.97 -18.26
CA ASP A 11 7.79 1.48 -19.64
C ASP A 11 8.94 0.52 -20.00
N ASP A 12 10.10 0.67 -19.35
CA ASP A 12 11.27 -0.21 -19.50
C ASP A 12 11.22 -1.47 -18.62
N ALA A 13 10.05 -1.76 -18.02
CA ALA A 13 9.80 -2.82 -17.04
C ALA A 13 10.58 -2.69 -15.71
N SER A 14 11.33 -1.60 -15.50
CA SER A 14 11.92 -1.32 -14.20
C SER A 14 10.85 -0.97 -13.18
N GLN A 15 11.14 -1.21 -11.89
CA GLN A 15 10.22 -0.88 -10.80
C GLN A 15 10.83 0.20 -9.92
N THR A 16 10.07 1.27 -9.71
CA THR A 16 10.48 2.38 -8.83
C THR A 16 9.57 2.45 -7.62
N ILE A 17 10.16 2.66 -6.44
CA ILE A 17 9.38 2.93 -5.22
C ILE A 17 8.79 4.34 -5.32
N VAL A 18 7.46 4.41 -5.45
CA VAL A 18 6.73 5.69 -5.57
C VAL A 18 6.13 6.14 -4.24
N CYS A 19 5.90 5.19 -3.33
CA CYS A 19 5.51 5.47 -1.95
C CYS A 19 6.08 4.44 -0.98
N THR A 20 6.44 4.89 0.22
CA THR A 20 6.76 4.02 1.35
C THR A 20 5.75 4.28 2.46
N VAL A 21 5.01 3.25 2.85
CA VAL A 21 4.06 3.26 3.96
C VAL A 21 4.78 2.72 5.19
N LYS A 22 4.81 3.49 6.29
CA LYS A 22 5.46 3.10 7.54
C LYS A 22 4.45 3.00 8.67
N LEU A 23 4.54 1.94 9.47
CA LEU A 23 3.80 1.84 10.73
C LEU A 23 4.54 2.62 11.82
N VAL A 24 3.87 3.62 12.40
CA VAL A 24 4.36 4.40 13.54
C VAL A 24 3.35 4.26 14.67
N SER A 25 3.73 3.56 15.74
CA SER A 25 2.82 3.10 16.79
C SER A 25 1.70 2.25 16.18
N ASN A 26 0.48 2.79 16.04
CA ASN A 26 -0.64 2.12 15.36
C ASN A 26 -1.18 2.89 14.15
N GLN A 27 -0.42 3.86 13.63
CA GLN A 27 -0.85 4.66 12.48
C GLN A 27 0.12 4.49 11.32
N VAL A 28 -0.43 4.48 10.11
CA VAL A 28 0.38 4.46 8.89
C VAL A 28 0.75 5.86 8.43
N ARG A 29 2.01 6.04 8.05
CA ARG A 29 2.53 7.27 7.43
C ARG A 29 2.97 6.97 6.01
N PHE A 30 2.46 7.76 5.07
CA PHE A 30 2.81 7.68 3.66
C PHE A 30 3.95 8.64 3.36
N MET A 31 5.06 8.11 2.86
CA MET A 31 6.28 8.86 2.52
C MET A 31 6.59 8.72 1.02
N GLY A 32 7.52 9.55 0.53
CA GLY A 32 7.93 9.58 -0.88
C GLY A 32 7.18 10.63 -1.70
N LYS A 33 7.60 10.80 -2.96
CA LYS A 33 7.09 11.83 -3.88
C LYS A 33 5.57 11.79 -4.03
N TYR A 34 4.99 10.60 -4.11
CA TYR A 34 3.57 10.40 -4.32
C TYR A 34 2.79 10.01 -3.04
N GLY A 35 3.43 10.05 -1.86
CA GLY A 35 2.81 9.58 -0.62
C GLY A 35 1.49 10.28 -0.26
N LYS A 36 1.38 11.59 -0.50
CA LYS A 36 0.12 12.34 -0.28
C LYS A 36 -1.00 11.87 -1.22
N ILE A 37 -0.67 11.53 -2.46
CA ILE A 37 -1.62 11.10 -3.49
C ILE A 37 -2.13 9.70 -3.14
N TYR A 38 -1.23 8.76 -2.84
CA TYR A 38 -1.61 7.41 -2.42
C TYR A 38 -2.46 7.41 -1.15
N LYS A 39 -2.08 8.21 -0.14
CA LYS A 39 -2.89 8.38 1.07
C LYS A 39 -4.33 8.79 0.72
N ARG A 40 -4.48 9.85 -0.08
CA ARG A 40 -5.80 10.36 -0.45
C ARG A 40 -6.61 9.31 -1.22
N ASN A 41 -6.02 8.70 -2.25
CA ASN A 41 -6.69 7.70 -3.06
C ASN A 41 -7.16 6.51 -2.20
N LEU A 42 -6.29 5.97 -1.35
CA LEU A 42 -6.64 4.85 -0.47
C LEU A 42 -7.69 5.25 0.57
N GLN A 43 -7.71 6.50 1.05
CA GLN A 43 -8.76 6.99 1.94
C GLN A 43 -10.12 7.17 1.27
N GLU A 44 -10.14 7.63 0.01
CA GLU A 44 -11.38 7.87 -0.75
C GLU A 44 -11.94 6.58 -1.34
N ASN A 45 -11.07 5.71 -1.86
CA ASN A 45 -11.45 4.53 -2.63
C ASN A 45 -11.18 3.22 -1.90
N GLY A 46 -10.34 3.17 -0.87
CA GLY A 46 -9.96 1.93 -0.21
C GLY A 46 -9.02 1.03 -1.02
N ILE A 47 -8.67 -0.11 -0.42
CA ILE A 47 -7.96 -1.22 -1.06
C ILE A 47 -9.02 -2.12 -1.68
N TYR A 48 -8.94 -2.32 -2.99
CA TYR A 48 -9.88 -3.16 -3.72
C TYR A 48 -9.65 -4.64 -3.40
N LEU A 49 -10.72 -5.34 -3.09
CA LEU A 49 -10.78 -6.78 -2.87
C LEU A 49 -11.67 -7.39 -3.94
N TYR A 50 -11.12 -8.36 -4.67
CA TYR A 50 -11.90 -9.23 -5.55
C TYR A 50 -12.14 -10.55 -4.84
N ASN A 51 -13.37 -10.79 -4.38
CA ASN A 51 -13.71 -12.02 -3.67
C ASN A 51 -14.95 -12.65 -4.32
N ASP A 52 -14.74 -13.70 -5.12
CA ASP A 52 -15.79 -14.53 -5.74
C ASP A 52 -16.97 -13.74 -6.35
N GLY A 53 -16.67 -12.65 -7.07
CA GLY A 53 -17.67 -11.85 -7.79
C GLY A 53 -18.23 -10.65 -7.02
N GLU A 54 -17.90 -10.49 -5.73
CA GLU A 54 -18.22 -9.27 -4.98
C GLU A 54 -17.02 -8.31 -4.95
N HIS A 55 -17.30 -7.06 -5.33
CA HIS A 55 -16.34 -5.96 -5.28
C HIS A 55 -16.45 -5.25 -3.94
N LYS A 56 -15.40 -5.33 -3.12
CA LYS A 56 -15.34 -4.63 -1.84
C LYS A 56 -14.12 -3.72 -1.77
N TYR A 57 -14.30 -2.58 -1.12
CA TYR A 57 -13.22 -1.65 -0.82
C TYR A 57 -12.98 -1.62 0.68
N LEU A 58 -11.73 -1.78 1.09
CA LEU A 58 -11.32 -1.91 2.48
C LEU A 58 -10.36 -0.77 2.86
N TYR A 59 -10.63 -0.08 3.97
CA TYR A 59 -9.67 0.83 4.58
C TYR A 59 -9.61 0.57 6.09
N PRO A 60 -8.78 -0.39 6.55
CA PRO A 60 -8.65 -0.70 7.97
C PRO A 60 -8.20 0.54 8.76
N LYS A 61 -8.80 0.73 9.93
CA LYS A 61 -8.38 1.80 10.86
C LYS A 61 -7.12 1.42 11.64
N ASP A 62 -6.92 0.13 11.86
CA ASP A 62 -5.70 -0.41 12.45
C ASP A 62 -4.56 -0.35 11.42
N GLY A 63 -3.41 0.18 11.83
CA GLY A 63 -2.31 0.44 10.93
C GLY A 63 -1.63 -0.84 10.43
N LEU A 64 -1.60 -1.90 11.26
CA LEU A 64 -1.00 -3.16 10.86
C LEU A 64 -1.93 -3.92 9.91
N GLU A 65 -3.22 -4.03 10.23
CA GLU A 65 -4.21 -4.64 9.34
C GLU A 65 -4.25 -3.93 7.98
N PHE A 66 -4.14 -2.60 7.99
CA PHE A 66 -4.04 -1.83 6.75
C PHE A 66 -2.84 -2.25 5.90
N MET A 67 -1.66 -2.42 6.51
CA MET A 67 -0.45 -2.80 5.79
C MET A 67 -0.51 -4.22 5.25
N GLU A 68 -1.09 -5.15 6.01
CA GLU A 68 -1.30 -6.54 5.58
C GLU A 68 -2.29 -6.61 4.41
N ALA A 69 -3.40 -5.87 4.49
CA ALA A 69 -4.35 -5.76 3.39
C ALA A 69 -3.72 -5.12 2.14
N LEU A 70 -2.90 -4.08 2.32
CA LEU A 70 -2.20 -3.42 1.23
C LEU A 70 -1.23 -4.38 0.55
N SER A 71 -0.41 -5.08 1.34
CA SER A 71 0.54 -6.08 0.85
C SER A 71 -0.13 -7.22 0.08
N THR A 72 -1.29 -7.68 0.54
CA THR A 72 -1.97 -8.86 -0.02
C THR A 72 -2.78 -8.52 -1.27
N HIS A 73 -3.47 -7.37 -1.27
CA HIS A 73 -4.53 -7.09 -2.24
C HIS A 73 -4.22 -5.93 -3.18
N TYR A 74 -3.24 -5.08 -2.86
CA TYR A 74 -2.91 -3.92 -3.68
C TYR A 74 -1.90 -4.27 -4.77
N SER A 75 -2.38 -4.99 -5.79
CA SER A 75 -1.59 -5.46 -6.91
C SER A 75 -2.34 -5.29 -8.24
N GLY A 76 -1.72 -4.61 -9.19
CA GLY A 76 -2.19 -4.41 -10.55
C GLY A 76 -1.04 -4.47 -11.55
N SER A 77 -1.35 -4.30 -12.84
CA SER A 77 -0.34 -4.40 -13.92
C SER A 77 0.77 -3.35 -13.82
N MET A 78 0.42 -2.13 -13.38
CA MET A 78 1.37 -1.01 -13.27
C MET A 78 1.81 -0.71 -11.84
N VAL A 79 1.03 -1.07 -10.83
CA VAL A 79 1.31 -0.70 -9.43
C VAL A 79 1.13 -1.91 -8.53
N ARG A 80 2.07 -2.14 -7.61
CA ARG A 80 1.98 -3.22 -6.61
C ARG A 80 2.60 -2.82 -5.27
N ALA A 81 2.03 -3.34 -4.19
CA ALA A 81 2.65 -3.29 -2.88
C ALA A 81 3.70 -4.41 -2.68
N SER A 82 4.67 -4.19 -1.80
CA SER A 82 5.55 -5.23 -1.26
C SER A 82 4.86 -6.02 -0.15
N ASP A 83 5.52 -7.10 0.26
CA ASP A 83 5.30 -7.70 1.57
C ASP A 83 5.53 -6.69 2.71
N VAL A 84 4.98 -6.97 3.89
CA VAL A 84 5.26 -6.20 5.09
C VAL A 84 6.69 -6.51 5.56
N ILE A 85 7.59 -5.55 5.38
CA ILE A 85 9.00 -5.67 5.74
C ILE A 85 9.18 -5.18 7.18
N THR A 86 9.88 -5.98 7.99
CA THR A 86 10.30 -5.57 9.33
C THR A 86 11.73 -5.04 9.26
N GLN A 87 11.94 -3.82 9.72
CA GLN A 87 13.25 -3.16 9.79
C GLN A 87 13.59 -2.80 11.25
N PRO A 88 14.89 -2.78 11.63
CA PRO A 88 15.31 -2.13 12.86
C PRO A 88 14.86 -0.65 12.83
N ASP A 89 14.54 -0.09 13.99
CA ASP A 89 14.26 1.36 14.10
C ASP A 89 15.51 2.21 13.83
#